data_AF-A0A843AF47-F1
#
_entry.id   AF-A0A843AF47-F1
#
_cell.length_a   1.000
_cell.length_b   1.000
_cell.length_c   1.000
_cell.angle_alpha   90.00
_cell.angle_beta   90.00
_cell.angle_gamma   90.00
#
_symmetry.space_group_name_H-M   'P 1'
#
loop_
_entity.id
_entity.type
_entity.pdbx_description
1 polymer ?
#
loop_
_entity_poly.entity_id
_entity_poly.type
_entity_poly.pdbx_seq_one_letter_code
_entity_poly.pdbx_strand_id
1 'polypeptide(L)'
;MIEKLLNDYFMVNLNKKLSLSNRAKLIPSKNYNEINLLWKEHQKIQSDLDNGKYKCLNDSIPDFSYLDLKIKIANKIFKECIFCPRKCKVDRNNETGFCGVRNPIIASELFNQNETLPIMFKTDYNINYNINSNINNNSNINNSNINNNFNTNNNSNSNSTIDSNIICNTNPNTDFNIVSNSDSITDYNNNSNNSFNNNYNNNFNDNFNNSCNVDSKKDLNNKDNNNSNILENNNNNCKKSSLCIAGLNEESPLIPSHKIFFSGCTLRCAFCQNYEISINPKNGISINKKDLAFKIDNNRLAGSSNVNFVGGEPTPNLNFILETIKLTKENIPIIYNSSMYLSTETMSLLNGFVDLYLTDFKFGNNKCASRLSGVSDYMETVGNNHKIALSSGNIVIRHLVLPNHIECCSIPLIDWIVENLGVDVVLDIVDKYKPFYKANQYQDLSKTLKSKDVERVIDYAKSLGLNNIIKT
;
A
#
# COMPACT_ATOMS: atom_id res chain seq x y z
N MET A 1 -10.34 18.33 -10.04
CA MET A 1 -9.03 18.69 -10.63
C MET A 1 -8.03 17.56 -10.42
N ILE A 2 -7.72 17.17 -9.18
CA ILE A 2 -6.85 16.02 -8.82
C ILE A 2 -7.20 14.73 -9.59
N GLU A 3 -8.48 14.35 -9.69
CA GLU A 3 -8.91 13.16 -10.46
C GLU A 3 -8.48 13.17 -11.94
N LYS A 4 -8.37 14.34 -12.56
CA LYS A 4 -7.88 14.49 -13.95
C LYS A 4 -6.37 14.24 -14.04
N LEU A 5 -5.60 14.64 -13.03
CA LEU A 5 -4.16 14.41 -12.94
C LEU A 5 -3.83 12.96 -12.59
N LEU A 6 -4.69 12.30 -11.82
CA LEU A 6 -4.57 10.89 -11.42
C LEU A 6 -5.47 9.95 -12.26
N ASN A 7 -5.83 10.38 -13.48
CA ASN A 7 -6.86 9.72 -14.29
C ASN A 7 -6.50 8.27 -14.65
N ASP A 8 -5.22 7.97 -14.92
CA ASP A 8 -4.84 6.61 -15.29
C ASP A 8 -4.94 5.65 -14.10
N TYR A 9 -4.51 6.07 -12.92
CA TYR A 9 -4.74 5.37 -11.66
C TYR A 9 -6.24 5.11 -11.42
N PHE A 10 -7.10 6.12 -11.58
CA PHE A 10 -8.55 5.95 -11.39
C PHE A 10 -9.19 5.04 -12.45
N MET A 11 -8.72 5.10 -13.70
CA MET A 11 -9.20 4.21 -14.76
C MET A 11 -8.81 2.75 -14.51
N VAL A 12 -7.65 2.47 -13.90
CA VAL A 12 -7.29 1.12 -13.44
C VAL A 12 -8.15 0.72 -12.24
N ASN A 13 -8.34 1.60 -11.25
CA ASN A 13 -9.17 1.31 -10.08
C ASN A 13 -10.62 0.96 -10.47
N LEU A 14 -11.20 1.68 -11.43
CA LEU A 14 -12.54 1.40 -11.97
C LEU A 14 -12.58 0.20 -12.92
N ASN A 15 -11.50 -0.59 -13.05
CA ASN A 15 -11.34 -1.71 -13.99
C ASN A 15 -11.59 -1.35 -15.46
N LYS A 16 -11.49 -0.06 -15.83
CA LYS A 16 -11.58 0.44 -17.22
C LYS A 16 -10.25 0.34 -17.97
N LYS A 17 -9.15 0.08 -17.26
CA LYS A 17 -7.82 -0.22 -17.79
C LYS A 17 -7.17 -1.35 -16.98
N LEU A 18 -6.34 -2.15 -17.63
CA LEU A 18 -5.41 -3.05 -16.93
C LEU A 18 -4.33 -2.24 -16.23
N SER A 19 -3.98 -2.64 -15.00
CA SER A 19 -2.82 -2.08 -14.27
C SER A 19 -1.53 -2.32 -15.06
N LEU A 20 -0.55 -1.43 -14.90
CA LEU A 20 0.73 -1.54 -15.60
C LEU A 20 1.43 -2.87 -15.27
N SER A 21 1.31 -3.34 -14.03
CA SER A 21 1.80 -4.66 -13.62
C SER A 21 1.10 -5.83 -14.32
N ASN A 22 -0.22 -5.78 -14.51
CA ASN A 22 -0.95 -6.81 -15.28
C ASN A 22 -0.65 -6.72 -16.78
N ARG A 23 -0.50 -5.52 -17.35
CA ARG A 23 -0.03 -5.36 -18.74
C ARG A 23 1.36 -5.99 -18.93
N ALA A 24 2.27 -5.82 -17.98
CA ALA A 24 3.59 -6.45 -18.00
C ALA A 24 3.56 -7.99 -17.88
N LYS A 25 2.47 -8.60 -17.39
CA LYS A 25 2.25 -10.07 -17.44
C LYS A 25 1.96 -10.56 -18.86
N LEU A 26 1.35 -9.74 -19.72
CA LEU A 26 0.89 -10.13 -21.06
C LEU A 26 1.89 -9.82 -22.19
N ILE A 27 2.86 -8.93 -21.95
CA ILE A 27 3.87 -8.56 -22.96
C ILE A 27 4.94 -9.65 -23.06
N PRO A 28 5.14 -10.32 -24.22
CA PRO A 28 6.18 -11.33 -24.39
C PRO A 28 7.58 -10.71 -24.34
N SER A 29 8.53 -11.42 -23.75
CA SER A 29 9.94 -11.01 -23.62
C SER A 29 10.91 -12.15 -23.95
N LYS A 30 12.15 -11.81 -24.32
CA LYS A 30 13.23 -12.79 -24.45
C LYS A 30 13.90 -13.09 -23.11
N ASN A 31 14.22 -14.36 -22.88
CA ASN A 31 14.79 -14.87 -21.62
C ASN A 31 16.31 -15.08 -21.73
N TYR A 32 17.10 -14.03 -21.52
CA TYR A 32 18.57 -14.10 -21.56
C TYR A 32 19.20 -14.45 -20.20
N ASN A 33 20.43 -14.94 -20.17
CA ASN A 33 21.14 -15.22 -18.91
C ASN A 33 22.08 -14.09 -18.45
N GLU A 34 22.58 -13.26 -19.37
CA GLU A 34 23.46 -12.13 -19.05
C GLU A 34 22.66 -10.88 -18.66
N ILE A 35 23.12 -10.15 -17.64
CA ILE A 35 22.43 -8.93 -17.17
C ILE A 35 22.37 -7.83 -18.24
N ASN A 36 23.41 -7.71 -19.07
CA ASN A 36 23.47 -6.71 -20.13
C ASN A 36 22.46 -6.99 -21.26
N LEU A 37 22.23 -8.26 -21.59
CA LEU A 37 21.21 -8.64 -22.59
C LEU A 37 19.79 -8.48 -22.03
N LEU A 38 19.58 -8.77 -20.75
CA LEU A 38 18.30 -8.52 -20.07
C LEU A 38 17.96 -7.02 -20.06
N TRP A 39 18.93 -6.14 -19.77
CA TRP A 39 18.72 -4.69 -19.84
C TRP A 39 18.45 -4.19 -21.27
N LYS A 40 19.12 -4.72 -22.29
CA LYS A 40 18.84 -4.38 -23.69
C LYS A 40 17.41 -4.76 -24.10
N GLU A 41 16.93 -5.94 -23.70
CA GLU A 41 15.54 -6.34 -23.96
C GLU A 41 14.54 -5.47 -23.19
N HIS A 42 14.86 -5.10 -21.95
CA HIS A 42 14.02 -4.21 -21.13
C HIS A 42 13.88 -2.83 -21.78
N GLN A 43 14.99 -2.21 -22.18
CA GLN A 43 15.01 -0.91 -22.86
C GLN A 43 14.24 -0.95 -24.19
N LYS A 44 14.38 -2.03 -24.95
CA LYS A 44 13.63 -2.26 -26.19
C LYS A 44 12.12 -2.37 -25.93
N ILE A 45 11.69 -3.17 -24.95
CA ILE A 45 10.26 -3.32 -24.61
C ILE A 45 9.69 -2.01 -24.08
N GLN A 46 10.46 -1.25 -23.29
CA GLN A 46 10.04 0.08 -22.84
C GLN A 46 9.88 1.04 -24.03
N SER A 47 10.83 1.10 -24.95
CA SER A 47 10.69 1.92 -26.16
C SER A 47 9.52 1.48 -27.04
N ASP A 48 9.27 0.18 -27.17
CA ASP A 48 8.09 -0.36 -27.86
C ASP A 48 6.77 0.08 -27.15
N LEU A 49 6.75 0.13 -25.82
CA LEU A 49 5.63 0.62 -25.00
C LEU A 49 5.39 2.11 -25.20
N ASP A 50 6.43 2.93 -25.11
CA ASP A 50 6.38 4.39 -25.24
C ASP A 50 5.91 4.80 -26.66
N ASN A 51 6.31 4.03 -27.69
CA ASN A 51 5.83 4.18 -29.07
C ASN A 51 4.42 3.59 -29.31
N GLY A 52 3.76 3.04 -28.28
CA GLY A 52 2.37 2.58 -28.34
C GLY A 52 2.14 1.24 -29.04
N LYS A 53 3.17 0.42 -29.22
CA LYS A 53 3.07 -0.92 -29.86
C LYS A 53 2.11 -1.86 -29.13
N TYR A 54 2.06 -1.76 -27.80
CA TYR A 54 1.24 -2.56 -26.90
C TYR A 54 -0.01 -1.81 -26.41
N LYS A 55 -0.67 -1.07 -27.31
CA LYS A 55 -1.99 -0.45 -27.08
C LYS A 55 -3.10 -1.51 -26.96
N CYS A 56 -3.06 -2.52 -27.81
CA CYS A 56 -3.87 -3.73 -27.70
C CYS A 56 -2.95 -4.87 -27.25
N LEU A 57 -3.40 -5.66 -26.28
CA LEU A 57 -2.70 -6.84 -25.78
C LEU A 57 -3.51 -8.08 -26.13
N ASN A 58 -2.83 -9.22 -26.22
CA ASN A 58 -3.47 -10.54 -26.26
C ASN A 58 -3.67 -11.00 -24.81
N ASP A 59 -4.79 -11.66 -24.53
CA ASP A 59 -5.10 -12.22 -23.21
C ASP A 59 -4.27 -13.49 -22.91
N SER A 60 -3.61 -14.07 -23.91
CA SER A 60 -2.68 -15.19 -23.73
C SER A 60 -1.45 -14.78 -22.91
N ILE A 61 -1.25 -15.40 -21.74
CA ILE A 61 -0.04 -15.22 -20.92
C ILE A 61 1.15 -15.91 -21.64
N PRO A 62 2.24 -15.19 -21.96
CA PRO A 62 3.43 -15.78 -22.55
C PRO A 62 4.29 -16.54 -21.52
N ASP A 63 5.04 -17.55 -21.97
CA ASP A 63 5.99 -18.34 -21.15
C ASP A 63 7.02 -17.49 -20.40
N PHE A 64 7.40 -16.34 -20.97
CA PHE A 64 8.28 -15.37 -20.35
C PHE A 64 7.83 -13.95 -20.71
N SER A 65 7.32 -13.21 -19.72
CA SER A 65 6.74 -11.88 -19.90
C SER A 65 7.72 -10.74 -19.54
N TYR A 66 7.33 -9.50 -19.82
CA TYR A 66 8.08 -8.31 -19.39
C TYR A 66 8.19 -8.21 -17.86
N LEU A 67 7.19 -8.68 -17.12
CA LEU A 67 7.27 -8.81 -15.66
C LEU A 67 8.30 -9.88 -15.24
N ASP A 68 8.39 -11.01 -15.94
CA ASP A 68 9.40 -12.03 -15.66
C ASP A 68 10.82 -11.53 -15.99
N LEU A 69 10.97 -10.70 -17.04
CA LEU A 69 12.20 -9.97 -17.32
C LEU A 69 12.60 -9.05 -16.16
N LYS A 70 11.67 -8.22 -15.67
CA LYS A 70 11.89 -7.33 -14.51
C LYS A 70 12.28 -8.13 -13.27
N ILE A 71 11.62 -9.25 -12.99
CA ILE A 71 11.95 -10.17 -11.88
C ILE A 71 13.37 -10.74 -12.05
N LYS A 72 13.74 -11.22 -13.25
CA LYS A 72 15.06 -11.80 -13.50
C LYS A 72 16.19 -10.77 -13.35
N ILE A 73 15.94 -9.52 -13.73
CA ILE A 73 16.85 -8.38 -13.49
C ILE A 73 16.92 -8.07 -11.99
N ALA A 74 15.80 -7.92 -11.30
CA ALA A 74 15.75 -7.63 -9.87
C ALA A 74 16.45 -8.70 -9.02
N ASN A 75 16.29 -9.98 -9.35
CA ASN A 75 16.98 -11.10 -8.69
C ASN A 75 18.49 -11.15 -8.96
N LYS A 76 18.97 -10.56 -10.07
CA LYS A 76 20.41 -10.35 -10.30
C LYS A 76 20.93 -9.15 -9.50
N ILE A 77 20.19 -8.03 -9.47
CA ILE A 77 20.49 -6.88 -8.59
C ILE A 77 20.51 -7.31 -7.13
N PHE A 78 19.65 -8.23 -6.70
CA PHE A 78 19.63 -8.73 -5.33
C PHE A 78 20.94 -9.45 -4.91
N LYS A 79 21.66 -10.04 -5.87
CA LYS A 79 22.96 -10.71 -5.67
C LYS A 79 24.17 -9.77 -5.73
N GLU A 80 24.02 -8.58 -6.32
CA GLU A 80 25.03 -7.51 -6.27
C GLU A 80 24.28 -6.19 -5.97
N CYS A 81 23.96 -5.97 -4.68
CA CYS A 81 22.91 -5.01 -4.29
C CYS A 81 23.17 -3.56 -4.73
N ILE A 82 22.44 -3.14 -5.78
CA ILE A 82 22.41 -1.77 -6.32
C ILE A 82 21.00 -1.14 -6.39
N PHE A 83 20.02 -1.61 -5.61
CA PHE A 83 18.64 -1.06 -5.60
C PHE A 83 18.52 0.42 -5.17
N CYS A 84 19.53 0.96 -4.49
CA CYS A 84 19.57 2.36 -4.04
C CYS A 84 20.98 2.94 -4.24
N PRO A 85 21.17 4.28 -4.19
CA PRO A 85 22.45 4.93 -4.47
C PRO A 85 23.59 4.49 -3.54
N ARG A 86 23.30 3.89 -2.38
CA ARG A 86 24.32 3.31 -1.49
C ARG A 86 25.13 2.18 -2.13
N LYS A 87 24.61 1.55 -3.20
CA LYS A 87 25.27 0.52 -4.02
C LYS A 87 26.19 -0.40 -3.22
N CYS A 88 25.65 -1.04 -2.18
CA CYS A 88 26.43 -1.83 -1.23
C CYS A 88 27.01 -3.13 -1.80
N LYS A 89 26.58 -3.55 -3.00
CA LYS A 89 27.11 -4.70 -3.79
C LYS A 89 27.10 -6.08 -3.15
N VAL A 90 26.70 -6.18 -1.88
CA VAL A 90 26.50 -7.45 -1.16
C VAL A 90 25.57 -8.41 -1.89
N ASP A 91 25.79 -9.71 -1.69
CA ASP A 91 24.80 -10.75 -2.03
C ASP A 91 23.82 -10.91 -0.87
N ARG A 92 22.60 -10.41 -1.07
CA ARG A 92 21.56 -10.41 -0.02
C ARG A 92 20.99 -11.80 0.29
N ASN A 93 21.35 -12.82 -0.49
CA ASN A 93 21.11 -14.21 -0.07
C ASN A 93 21.94 -14.58 1.15
N ASN A 94 23.14 -14.01 1.31
CA ASN A 94 24.13 -14.41 2.31
C ASN A 94 24.30 -13.38 3.44
N GLU A 95 24.31 -12.09 3.11
CA GLU A 95 24.63 -11.01 4.07
C GLU A 95 23.66 -9.81 3.96
N THR A 96 23.77 -8.85 4.87
CA THR A 96 22.92 -7.64 4.91
C THR A 96 23.63 -6.42 4.35
N GLY A 97 22.99 -5.70 3.42
CA GLY A 97 23.37 -4.33 3.09
C GLY A 97 22.91 -3.32 4.14
N PHE A 98 23.15 -2.03 3.91
CA PHE A 98 22.79 -0.94 4.84
C PHE A 98 21.33 -0.95 5.32
N CYS A 99 20.39 -1.37 4.49
CA CYS A 99 18.96 -1.46 4.85
C CYS A 99 18.67 -2.58 5.87
N GLY A 100 19.59 -3.54 6.06
CA GLY A 100 19.44 -4.68 6.96
C GLY A 100 18.49 -5.78 6.47
N VAL A 101 17.84 -5.59 5.32
CA VAL A 101 16.85 -6.52 4.78
C VAL A 101 17.53 -7.64 3.99
N ARG A 102 17.28 -8.90 4.38
CA ARG A 102 17.55 -10.10 3.57
C ARG A 102 16.25 -10.72 3.11
N ASN A 103 15.43 -11.15 4.06
CA ASN A 103 14.08 -11.64 3.81
C ASN A 103 13.05 -10.50 3.91
N PRO A 104 11.94 -10.58 3.17
CA PRO A 104 10.82 -9.65 3.31
C PRO A 104 10.14 -9.86 4.66
N ILE A 105 10.01 -8.78 5.42
CA ILE A 105 9.28 -8.76 6.69
C ILE A 105 8.22 -7.68 6.60
N ILE A 106 6.97 -8.04 6.90
CA ILE A 106 5.83 -7.12 6.99
C ILE A 106 5.58 -6.79 8.46
N ALA A 107 5.74 -5.53 8.82
CA ALA A 107 5.45 -5.02 10.16
C ALA A 107 3.94 -4.98 10.44
N SER A 108 3.17 -4.55 9.45
CA SER A 108 1.71 -4.49 9.52
C SER A 108 1.08 -4.45 8.13
N GLU A 109 -0.16 -4.92 8.07
CA GLU A 109 -1.06 -4.71 6.95
C GLU A 109 -2.23 -3.87 7.47
N LEU A 110 -2.58 -2.79 6.75
CA LEU A 110 -3.77 -2.01 7.02
C LEU A 110 -4.70 -2.13 5.83
N PHE A 111 -5.98 -2.40 6.07
CA PHE A 111 -7.02 -2.31 5.05
C PHE A 111 -8.08 -1.33 5.53
N ASN A 112 -8.01 -0.11 5.04
CA ASN A 112 -8.93 0.97 5.43
C ASN A 112 -10.27 0.85 4.68
N GLN A 113 -10.98 -0.27 4.82
CA GLN A 113 -12.44 -0.17 4.89
C GLN A 113 -12.78 0.68 6.13
N ASN A 114 -13.88 1.43 6.08
CA ASN A 114 -14.36 2.12 7.27
C ASN A 114 -14.53 1.07 8.38
N GLU A 115 -13.83 1.27 9.50
CA GLU A 115 -13.82 0.40 10.68
C GLU A 115 -13.07 -0.95 10.57
N THR A 116 -11.74 -0.93 10.43
CA THR A 116 -10.88 -1.89 11.16
C THR A 116 -9.68 -1.22 11.81
N LEU A 117 -9.37 -1.60 13.06
CA LEU A 117 -8.14 -1.22 13.75
C LEU A 117 -6.93 -2.01 13.18
N PRO A 118 -5.70 -1.47 13.26
CA PRO A 118 -4.50 -2.18 12.83
C PRO A 118 -4.38 -3.59 13.42
N ILE A 119 -4.23 -4.61 12.56
CA ILE A 119 -3.77 -5.93 13.01
C ILE A 119 -2.26 -5.81 13.30
N MET A 120 -1.94 -5.33 14.50
CA MET A 120 -0.58 -5.36 15.03
C MET A 120 -0.23 -6.79 15.44
N PHE A 121 0.70 -7.41 14.72
CA PHE A 121 1.32 -8.67 15.14
C PHE A 121 2.18 -8.42 16.40
N LYS A 122 1.60 -8.63 17.58
CA LYS A 122 2.36 -8.65 18.84
C LYS A 122 3.23 -9.91 18.88
N THR A 123 4.51 -9.74 19.15
CA THR A 123 5.39 -10.83 19.59
C THR A 123 5.30 -10.93 21.10
N ASP A 124 4.63 -11.94 21.63
CA ASP A 124 4.46 -12.10 23.07
C ASP A 124 5.78 -12.48 23.76
N TYR A 125 6.10 -11.74 24.82
CA TYR A 125 7.06 -12.15 25.84
C TYR A 125 6.28 -12.62 27.08
N ASN A 126 6.54 -13.85 27.51
CA ASN A 126 5.81 -14.53 28.59
C ASN A 126 5.70 -13.73 29.90
N ILE A 127 4.49 -13.61 30.44
CA ILE A 127 4.23 -13.48 31.88
C ILE A 127 3.04 -14.38 32.24
N ASN A 128 3.27 -15.41 33.06
CA ASN A 128 2.22 -16.27 33.60
C ASN A 128 1.41 -15.54 34.68
N TYR A 129 0.08 -15.66 34.65
CA TYR A 129 -0.77 -15.54 35.84
C TYR A 129 -1.91 -16.57 35.78
N ASN A 130 -1.90 -17.50 36.73
CA ASN A 130 -3.01 -18.45 36.98
C ASN A 130 -4.12 -17.76 37.77
N ILE A 131 -5.38 -17.87 37.34
CA ILE A 131 -6.55 -17.77 38.23
C ILE A 131 -7.58 -18.86 37.84
N ASN A 132 -8.03 -19.62 38.85
CA ASN A 132 -9.07 -20.66 38.75
C ASN A 132 -10.45 -20.11 39.10
N SER A 133 -11.48 -20.45 38.30
CA SER A 133 -12.91 -20.61 38.69
C SER A 133 -13.67 -21.05 37.41
N ASN A 134 -14.14 -22.28 37.20
CA ASN A 134 -14.98 -23.20 37.99
C ASN A 134 -16.47 -22.76 38.09
N ILE A 135 -17.39 -23.65 37.65
CA ILE A 135 -18.82 -23.83 38.05
C ILE A 135 -19.96 -23.69 36.96
N ASN A 136 -20.53 -24.86 36.62
CA ASN A 136 -21.93 -25.27 36.34
C ASN A 136 -22.79 -24.78 35.14
N ASN A 137 -22.94 -25.68 34.14
CA ASN A 137 -24.11 -26.57 33.85
C ASN A 137 -25.58 -26.09 33.74
N ASN A 138 -26.28 -26.78 32.81
CA ASN A 138 -27.73 -26.93 32.57
C ASN A 138 -28.43 -25.77 31.82
N SER A 139 -29.42 -25.98 30.91
CA SER A 139 -30.22 -27.17 30.56
C SER A 139 -30.78 -27.17 29.11
N ASN A 140 -31.30 -28.33 28.67
CA ASN A 140 -31.96 -28.65 27.38
C ASN A 140 -33.15 -27.75 26.96
N ILE A 141 -33.53 -27.75 25.65
CA ILE A 141 -34.82 -28.29 25.10
C ILE A 141 -35.02 -28.05 23.57
N ASN A 142 -35.29 -29.15 22.86
CA ASN A 142 -36.08 -29.44 21.62
C ASN A 142 -36.33 -28.45 20.44
N ASN A 143 -35.97 -28.94 19.23
CA ASN A 143 -36.76 -29.09 17.97
C ASN A 143 -38.02 -28.23 17.70
N SER A 144 -38.13 -27.66 16.48
CA SER A 144 -38.93 -28.27 15.38
C SER A 144 -38.92 -27.49 14.03
N ASN A 145 -39.16 -28.25 12.95
CA ASN A 145 -39.21 -27.93 11.51
C ASN A 145 -40.11 -26.75 11.06
N ILE A 146 -39.87 -26.20 9.86
CA ILE A 146 -40.73 -26.35 8.64
C ILE A 146 -40.15 -25.63 7.38
N ASN A 147 -40.49 -26.18 6.20
CA ASN A 147 -39.96 -25.94 4.84
C ASN A 147 -40.59 -24.76 4.03
N ASN A 148 -40.00 -24.52 2.83
CA ASN A 148 -40.62 -24.08 1.55
C ASN A 148 -41.01 -22.58 1.36
N ASN A 149 -41.02 -21.95 0.16
CA ASN A 149 -40.45 -22.29 -1.17
C ASN A 149 -40.51 -21.09 -2.18
N PHE A 150 -39.59 -21.09 -3.17
CA PHE A 150 -39.72 -20.69 -4.60
C PHE A 150 -40.12 -19.28 -5.15
N ASN A 151 -39.26 -18.78 -6.08
CA ASN A 151 -39.51 -18.25 -7.46
C ASN A 151 -40.39 -16.99 -7.73
N THR A 152 -40.27 -16.20 -8.83
CA THR A 152 -39.36 -16.09 -10.02
C THR A 152 -39.66 -14.82 -10.86
N ASN A 153 -38.71 -14.38 -11.74
CA ASN A 153 -38.91 -13.75 -13.08
C ASN A 153 -39.52 -12.30 -13.16
N ASN A 154 -39.33 -11.44 -14.19
CA ASN A 154 -38.56 -11.48 -15.47
C ASN A 154 -38.44 -10.07 -16.17
N ASN A 155 -37.60 -9.99 -17.23
CA ASN A 155 -37.69 -9.16 -18.48
C ASN A 155 -37.24 -7.67 -18.60
N SER A 156 -36.15 -7.45 -19.37
CA SER A 156 -36.00 -6.73 -20.68
C SER A 156 -37.06 -5.71 -21.18
N ASN A 157 -36.83 -4.71 -22.06
CA ASN A 157 -35.71 -4.29 -22.95
C ASN A 157 -36.00 -2.88 -23.58
N SER A 158 -34.99 -2.12 -24.06
CA SER A 158 -35.12 -1.17 -25.21
C SER A 158 -33.77 -0.61 -25.72
N ASN A 159 -33.70 -0.22 -27.01
CA ASN A 159 -32.49 0.18 -27.75
C ASN A 159 -32.40 1.69 -28.07
N SER A 160 -31.17 2.22 -28.22
CA SER A 160 -30.88 3.36 -29.11
C SER A 160 -29.41 3.32 -29.62
N THR A 161 -29.16 3.95 -30.78
CA THR A 161 -27.91 3.87 -31.57
C THR A 161 -26.94 5.01 -31.31
N ILE A 162 -25.62 4.74 -31.32
CA ILE A 162 -24.53 5.74 -31.19
C ILE A 162 -23.42 5.46 -32.23
N ASP A 163 -22.74 6.54 -32.65
CA ASP A 163 -21.68 6.62 -33.67
C ASP A 163 -20.48 5.67 -33.51
N SER A 164 -19.77 5.50 -34.63
CA SER A 164 -18.70 4.51 -34.83
C SER A 164 -17.42 4.78 -34.01
N ASN A 165 -17.40 4.31 -32.77
CA ASN A 165 -16.17 3.95 -32.08
C ASN A 165 -15.67 2.58 -32.55
N ILE A 166 -14.36 2.44 -32.79
CA ILE A 166 -13.72 1.12 -32.90
C ILE A 166 -13.62 0.53 -31.50
N ILE A 167 -14.68 -0.16 -31.10
CA ILE A 167 -14.76 -0.89 -29.83
C ILE A 167 -14.07 -2.24 -30.02
N CYS A 168 -12.97 -2.45 -29.31
CA CYS A 168 -12.46 -3.80 -29.10
C CYS A 168 -13.45 -4.55 -28.19
N ASN A 169 -14.22 -5.48 -28.75
CA ASN A 169 -15.15 -6.31 -27.98
C ASN A 169 -14.38 -7.15 -26.95
N THR A 170 -14.52 -6.80 -25.68
CA THR A 170 -14.26 -7.73 -24.55
C THR A 170 -15.60 -8.29 -24.10
N ASN A 171 -15.88 -9.54 -24.47
CA ASN A 171 -17.06 -10.28 -24.01
C ASN A 171 -16.69 -11.01 -22.70
N PRO A 172 -17.27 -10.67 -21.53
CA PRO A 172 -17.18 -11.50 -20.35
C PRO A 172 -18.36 -12.49 -20.37
N ASN A 173 -18.07 -13.79 -20.56
CA ASN A 173 -18.86 -14.92 -20.05
C ASN A 173 -18.19 -16.22 -20.48
N THR A 174 -17.55 -16.91 -19.54
CA THR A 174 -17.23 -18.34 -19.64
C THR A 174 -17.87 -19.04 -18.47
N ASP A 175 -19.14 -19.41 -18.63
CA ASP A 175 -19.80 -20.35 -17.73
C ASP A 175 -19.10 -21.71 -17.82
N PHE A 176 -18.47 -22.13 -16.73
CA PHE A 176 -17.93 -23.49 -16.63
C PHE A 176 -19.08 -24.47 -16.39
N ASN A 177 -19.63 -25.01 -17.49
CA ASN A 177 -20.50 -26.18 -17.43
C ASN A 177 -19.73 -27.38 -16.86
N ILE A 178 -20.14 -27.85 -15.69
CA ILE A 178 -19.68 -29.12 -15.12
C ILE A 178 -20.32 -30.25 -15.94
N VAL A 179 -19.55 -30.84 -16.86
CA VAL A 179 -19.94 -32.09 -17.50
C VAL A 179 -19.63 -33.23 -16.54
N SER A 180 -20.68 -33.82 -15.98
CA SER A 180 -20.61 -35.10 -15.29
C SER A 180 -20.30 -36.21 -16.31
N ASN A 181 -19.15 -36.87 -16.18
CA ASN A 181 -18.97 -38.22 -16.71
C ASN A 181 -18.51 -39.13 -15.57
N SER A 182 -19.35 -40.12 -15.28
CA SER A 182 -18.98 -41.32 -14.55
C SER A 182 -17.98 -42.14 -15.36
N ASP A 183 -16.94 -42.66 -14.72
CA ASP A 183 -16.49 -44.02 -14.97
C ASP A 183 -15.70 -44.57 -13.78
N SER A 184 -15.49 -45.88 -13.74
CA SER A 184 -15.62 -46.66 -12.52
C SER A 184 -14.42 -47.57 -12.18
N ILE A 185 -14.30 -47.88 -10.87
CA ILE A 185 -13.69 -49.11 -10.29
C ILE A 185 -12.17 -49.31 -10.38
N THR A 186 -11.48 -49.27 -9.22
CA THR A 186 -10.96 -50.51 -8.57
C THR A 186 -10.54 -50.27 -7.12
N ASP A 187 -10.82 -51.26 -6.26
CA ASP A 187 -10.57 -51.25 -4.82
C ASP A 187 -9.11 -51.51 -4.43
N TYR A 188 -8.70 -51.02 -3.25
CA TYR A 188 -7.97 -51.83 -2.27
C TYR A 188 -8.25 -51.33 -0.85
N ASN A 189 -8.48 -52.26 0.08
CA ASN A 189 -9.12 -52.00 1.38
C ASN A 189 -8.27 -52.55 2.56
N ASN A 190 -8.49 -52.00 3.78
CA ASN A 190 -7.91 -52.40 5.09
C ASN A 190 -6.40 -52.06 5.27
N ASN A 191 -5.88 -51.55 6.40
CA ASN A 191 -6.38 -51.25 7.76
C ASN A 191 -5.38 -50.26 8.46
N SER A 192 -5.59 -49.59 9.60
CA SER A 192 -6.76 -49.30 10.46
C SER A 192 -6.37 -48.30 11.58
N ASN A 193 -7.32 -47.48 12.08
CA ASN A 193 -7.39 -46.80 13.41
C ASN A 193 -6.18 -45.92 13.85
N ASN A 194 -6.33 -44.61 14.09
CA ASN A 194 -7.21 -44.03 15.13
C ASN A 194 -7.44 -42.50 14.96
N SER A 195 -8.71 -42.09 15.08
CA SER A 195 -9.25 -40.92 15.80
C SER A 195 -8.46 -39.58 15.87
N PHE A 196 -9.05 -38.50 15.31
CA PHE A 196 -9.57 -37.37 16.11
C PHE A 196 -10.52 -36.48 15.28
N ASN A 197 -11.70 -36.18 15.82
CA ASN A 197 -12.70 -35.28 15.23
C ASN A 197 -12.41 -33.80 15.58
N ASN A 198 -12.79 -32.87 14.70
CA ASN A 198 -13.76 -31.83 15.07
C ASN A 198 -14.32 -31.09 13.85
N ASN A 199 -15.65 -30.97 13.82
CA ASN A 199 -16.40 -30.20 12.83
C ASN A 199 -16.54 -28.74 13.29
N TYR A 200 -16.47 -27.79 12.34
CA TYR A 200 -17.02 -26.44 12.51
C TYR A 200 -18.25 -26.31 11.61
N ASN A 201 -19.43 -26.06 12.22
CA ASN A 201 -20.63 -25.66 11.51
C ASN A 201 -20.82 -24.14 11.63
N ASN A 202 -21.06 -23.49 10.49
CA ASN A 202 -21.66 -22.16 10.45
C ASN A 202 -23.17 -22.28 10.68
N ASN A 203 -23.79 -21.23 11.23
CA ASN A 203 -25.07 -20.70 10.76
C ASN A 203 -25.35 -19.32 11.37
N PHE A 204 -25.62 -18.34 10.50
CA PHE A 204 -26.27 -17.08 10.84
C PHE A 204 -27.79 -17.24 10.65
N ASN A 205 -28.60 -16.56 11.46
CA ASN A 205 -29.71 -15.76 10.94
C ASN A 205 -30.29 -14.82 12.01
N ASP A 206 -30.81 -13.69 11.54
CA ASP A 206 -31.20 -12.53 12.35
C ASP A 206 -32.56 -12.67 13.04
N ASN A 207 -32.74 -11.90 14.11
CA ASN A 207 -33.88 -11.00 14.29
C ASN A 207 -33.69 -10.13 15.54
N PHE A 208 -33.78 -8.80 15.41
CA PHE A 208 -34.97 -8.06 15.91
C PHE A 208 -34.89 -6.56 15.60
N ASN A 209 -36.01 -6.01 15.15
CA ASN A 209 -36.24 -4.56 15.10
C ASN A 209 -36.21 -3.96 16.52
N ASN A 210 -35.79 -2.69 16.64
CA ASN A 210 -36.74 -1.66 17.03
C ASN A 210 -36.26 -0.25 16.66
N SER A 211 -37.21 0.54 16.14
CA SER A 211 -37.07 1.97 15.90
C SER A 211 -37.10 2.76 17.22
N CYS A 212 -36.59 3.99 17.20
CA CYS A 212 -37.30 5.10 17.83
C CYS A 212 -36.88 6.46 17.23
N ASN A 213 -37.81 7.42 17.31
CA ASN A 213 -37.82 8.63 16.49
C ASN A 213 -36.83 9.72 16.91
N VAL A 214 -36.49 10.55 15.93
CA VAL A 214 -36.07 11.94 16.17
C VAL A 214 -37.29 12.73 16.64
N ASP A 215 -37.17 13.46 17.74
CA ASP A 215 -38.06 14.59 18.01
C ASP A 215 -37.34 15.70 18.77
N SER A 216 -37.77 16.94 18.51
CA SER A 216 -37.05 18.15 18.94
C SER A 216 -37.93 19.05 19.80
N LYS A 217 -37.41 19.52 20.95
CA LYS A 217 -37.84 20.80 21.57
C LYS A 217 -36.92 21.27 22.70
N LYS A 218 -37.08 22.56 22.99
CA LYS A 218 -36.35 23.42 23.93
C LYS A 218 -36.73 23.11 25.39
N ASP A 219 -35.88 23.45 26.36
CA ASP A 219 -36.06 24.68 27.16
C ASP A 219 -34.89 24.97 28.12
N LEU A 220 -34.93 26.14 28.77
CA LEU A 220 -33.81 26.79 29.47
C LEU A 220 -33.77 26.54 30.99
N ASN A 221 -32.57 26.82 31.55
CA ASN A 221 -32.29 27.53 32.82
C ASN A 221 -31.62 26.79 33.99
N ASN A 222 -30.59 27.49 34.51
CA ASN A 222 -30.19 27.64 35.91
C ASN A 222 -29.41 26.54 36.68
N LYS A 223 -28.10 26.84 36.80
CA LYS A 223 -27.40 27.22 38.05
C LYS A 223 -26.89 26.18 39.07
N ASP A 224 -25.71 26.57 39.58
CA ASP A 224 -25.13 26.39 40.91
C ASP A 224 -24.45 25.05 41.31
N ASN A 225 -23.12 25.12 41.27
CA ASN A 225 -22.16 24.86 42.37
C ASN A 225 -22.00 23.47 43.03
N ASN A 226 -20.71 23.06 42.98
CA ASN A 226 -19.89 22.43 44.04
C ASN A 226 -19.84 20.91 44.22
N ASN A 227 -18.59 20.48 44.42
CA ASN A 227 -18.08 19.28 45.10
C ASN A 227 -18.28 17.91 44.43
N SER A 228 -17.21 17.45 43.76
CA SER A 228 -16.89 16.03 43.63
C SER A 228 -15.38 15.79 43.86
N ASN A 229 -15.02 15.47 45.12
CA ASN A 229 -13.79 14.73 45.40
C ASN A 229 -13.97 13.29 44.90
N ILE A 230 -13.40 12.91 43.76
CA ILE A 230 -13.28 11.51 43.34
C ILE A 230 -11.85 11.25 42.85
N LEU A 231 -11.29 10.15 43.37
CA LEU A 231 -9.89 9.75 43.29
C LEU A 231 -9.31 9.73 41.87
N GLU A 232 -8.10 10.30 41.72
CA GLU A 232 -7.22 10.05 40.60
C GLU A 232 -6.73 8.59 40.59
N ASN A 233 -7.44 7.71 39.89
CA ASN A 233 -6.92 6.38 39.57
C ASN A 233 -5.96 6.47 38.37
N ASN A 234 -4.70 6.73 38.68
CA ASN A 234 -3.59 6.71 37.73
C ASN A 234 -3.41 5.30 37.11
N ASN A 235 -3.96 5.11 35.92
CA ASN A 235 -3.67 3.94 35.07
C ASN A 235 -3.40 4.33 33.60
N ASN A 236 -2.71 5.46 33.40
CA ASN A 236 -2.17 5.87 32.10
C ASN A 236 -0.90 5.09 31.73
N ASN A 237 -1.03 3.77 31.52
CA ASN A 237 0.02 2.91 30.96
C ASN A 237 -0.34 2.39 29.56
N CYS A 238 -0.99 3.23 28.75
CA CYS A 238 -1.14 2.98 27.32
C CYS A 238 0.15 3.39 26.59
N LYS A 239 1.07 2.43 26.40
CA LYS A 239 2.15 2.56 25.41
C LYS A 239 1.53 2.63 24.02
N LYS A 240 1.16 3.85 23.58
CA LYS A 240 0.73 4.11 22.20
C LYS A 240 1.89 3.75 21.26
N SER A 241 1.76 2.66 20.53
CA SER A 241 2.65 2.31 19.42
C SER A 241 2.63 3.45 18.38
N SER A 242 3.79 3.76 17.80
CA SER A 242 3.89 4.87 16.83
C SER A 242 3.05 4.63 15.56
N LEU A 243 2.76 3.36 15.30
CA LEU A 243 2.02 2.84 14.15
C LEU A 243 0.57 3.36 14.03
N CYS A 244 -0.09 3.70 15.15
CA CYS A 244 -1.52 3.99 15.18
C CYS A 244 -1.94 5.39 14.67
N ILE A 245 -1.02 6.19 14.12
CA ILE A 245 -1.32 7.54 13.64
C ILE A 245 -1.76 7.55 12.16
N ALA A 246 -1.21 6.67 11.32
CA ALA A 246 -1.25 6.78 9.85
C ALA A 246 -2.57 6.37 9.15
N GLY A 247 -3.68 6.36 9.89
CA GLY A 247 -4.91 5.65 9.52
C GLY A 247 -5.95 6.47 8.77
N LEU A 248 -6.52 7.50 9.41
CA LEU A 248 -7.96 7.76 9.24
C LEU A 248 -8.37 8.73 8.12
N ASN A 249 -7.47 9.54 7.56
CA ASN A 249 -7.79 10.44 6.41
C ASN A 249 -6.54 10.82 5.56
N GLU A 250 -5.38 10.21 5.81
CA GLU A 250 -4.06 10.76 5.42
C GLU A 250 -3.66 10.64 3.95
N GLU A 251 -4.45 9.94 3.13
CA GLU A 251 -4.11 9.67 1.73
C GLU A 251 -5.36 9.77 0.83
N SER A 252 -6.37 10.56 1.19
CA SER A 252 -7.48 10.86 0.26
C SER A 252 -6.92 11.55 -1.01
N PRO A 253 -7.28 11.14 -2.24
CA PRO A 253 -8.40 10.26 -2.64
C PRO A 253 -8.02 8.79 -2.91
N LEU A 254 -6.95 8.27 -2.30
CA LEU A 254 -6.38 6.92 -2.53
C LEU A 254 -6.96 5.83 -1.60
N ILE A 255 -7.96 6.14 -0.79
CA ILE A 255 -8.63 5.21 0.14
C ILE A 255 -9.95 4.69 -0.46
N PRO A 256 -10.41 3.45 -0.14
CA PRO A 256 -9.77 2.44 0.72
C PRO A 256 -8.51 1.83 0.09
N SER A 257 -7.47 1.61 0.90
CA SER A 257 -6.15 1.12 0.46
C SER A 257 -5.69 -0.06 1.30
N HIS A 258 -5.16 -1.11 0.65
CA HIS A 258 -4.42 -2.19 1.30
C HIS A 258 -2.95 -1.79 1.41
N LYS A 259 -2.56 -1.21 2.54
CA LYS A 259 -1.20 -0.76 2.82
C LYS A 259 -0.38 -1.90 3.43
N ILE A 260 0.74 -2.24 2.80
CA ILE A 260 1.69 -3.26 3.26
C ILE A 260 2.96 -2.55 3.75
N PHE A 261 3.21 -2.58 5.05
CA PHE A 261 4.36 -1.93 5.67
C PHE A 261 5.55 -2.88 5.77
N PHE A 262 6.53 -2.74 4.88
CA PHE A 262 7.78 -3.48 4.95
C PHE A 262 8.76 -2.93 6.00
N SER A 263 9.51 -3.81 6.65
CA SER A 263 10.59 -3.44 7.56
C SER A 263 11.94 -3.26 6.84
N GLY A 264 12.77 -2.40 7.44
CA GLY A 264 14.02 -1.88 6.90
C GLY A 264 13.84 -0.62 6.04
N CYS A 265 14.88 0.22 5.99
CA CYS A 265 14.87 1.48 5.25
C CYS A 265 16.25 1.79 4.63
N THR A 266 16.27 2.49 3.50
CA THR A 266 17.51 3.00 2.86
C THR A 266 18.00 4.31 3.49
N LEU A 267 17.13 5.04 4.20
CA LEU A 267 17.43 6.29 4.93
C LEU A 267 17.61 6.03 6.44
N ARG A 268 18.12 7.02 7.17
CA ARG A 268 18.15 7.07 8.63
C ARG A 268 17.68 8.44 9.15
N CYS A 269 16.44 8.81 8.79
CA CYS A 269 15.83 10.08 9.19
C CYS A 269 15.84 10.26 10.72
N ALA A 270 16.44 11.33 11.23
CA ALA A 270 16.48 11.67 12.65
C ALA A 270 15.06 11.86 13.24
N PHE A 271 14.12 12.31 12.41
CA PHE A 271 12.71 12.54 12.71
C PHE A 271 11.78 11.38 12.26
N CYS A 272 12.31 10.18 12.01
CA CYS A 272 11.50 9.07 11.49
C CYS A 272 10.35 8.72 12.46
N GLN A 273 9.10 8.89 12.01
CA GLN A 273 7.93 8.51 12.80
C GLN A 273 7.75 6.98 12.85
N ASN A 274 8.08 6.30 11.75
CA ASN A 274 8.09 4.84 11.61
C ASN A 274 9.46 4.22 11.95
N TYR A 275 10.18 4.78 12.94
CA TYR A 275 11.56 4.37 13.21
C TYR A 275 11.67 2.90 13.63
N GLU A 276 10.69 2.39 14.37
CA GLU A 276 10.63 1.01 14.88
C GLU A 276 10.74 -0.05 13.76
N ILE A 277 10.19 0.24 12.58
CA ILE A 277 10.25 -0.66 11.41
C ILE A 277 11.40 -0.26 10.46
N SER A 278 11.78 1.02 10.44
CA SER A 278 12.84 1.54 9.57
C SER A 278 14.25 1.13 9.99
N ILE A 279 14.51 1.02 11.31
CA ILE A 279 15.83 0.66 11.85
C ILE A 279 15.96 -0.82 12.17
N ASN A 280 14.84 -1.51 12.45
CA ASN A 280 14.82 -2.94 12.75
C ASN A 280 14.18 -3.72 11.58
N PRO A 281 14.99 -4.25 10.63
CA PRO A 281 14.48 -4.99 9.48
C PRO A 281 13.80 -6.31 9.84
N LYS A 282 13.87 -6.74 11.11
CA LYS A 282 13.22 -7.97 11.62
C LYS A 282 11.90 -7.70 12.37
N ASN A 283 11.43 -6.45 12.42
CA ASN A 283 10.20 -6.09 13.11
C ASN A 283 8.97 -6.49 12.26
N GLY A 284 8.15 -7.43 12.73
CA GLY A 284 7.00 -7.95 12.00
C GLY A 284 7.09 -9.44 11.69
N ILE A 285 6.31 -9.89 10.70
CA ILE A 285 6.22 -11.30 10.29
C ILE A 285 6.83 -11.54 8.90
N SER A 286 7.37 -12.74 8.70
CA SER A 286 7.70 -13.25 7.36
C SER A 286 6.44 -13.79 6.71
N ILE A 287 6.20 -13.46 5.43
CA ILE A 287 5.13 -14.04 4.62
C ILE A 287 5.72 -14.55 3.30
N ASN A 288 5.14 -15.61 2.74
CA ASN A 288 5.54 -16.08 1.42
C ASN A 288 4.77 -15.33 0.30
N LYS A 289 5.27 -15.42 -0.93
CA LYS A 289 4.78 -14.67 -2.10
C LYS A 289 3.34 -15.06 -2.48
N LYS A 290 2.97 -16.34 -2.33
CA LYS A 290 1.62 -16.85 -2.65
C LYS A 290 0.59 -16.34 -1.65
N ASP A 291 0.90 -16.41 -0.36
CA ASP A 291 -0.01 -15.96 0.70
C ASP A 291 -0.25 -14.45 0.61
N LEU A 292 0.80 -13.66 0.31
CA LEU A 292 0.65 -12.22 0.13
C LEU A 292 -0.13 -11.87 -1.16
N ALA A 293 0.10 -12.58 -2.26
CA ALA A 293 -0.68 -12.39 -3.48
C ALA A 293 -2.17 -12.72 -3.26
N PHE A 294 -2.47 -13.82 -2.56
CA PHE A 294 -3.82 -14.20 -2.17
C PHE A 294 -4.50 -13.14 -1.28
N LYS A 295 -3.77 -12.55 -0.33
CA LYS A 295 -4.28 -11.41 0.48
C LYS A 295 -4.57 -10.17 -0.37
N ILE A 296 -3.70 -9.84 -1.32
CA ILE A 296 -3.89 -8.71 -2.24
C ILE A 296 -5.13 -8.91 -3.11
N ASP A 297 -5.29 -10.10 -3.70
CA ASP A 297 -6.47 -10.47 -4.48
C ASP A 297 -7.76 -10.42 -3.64
N ASN A 298 -7.76 -11.01 -2.44
CA ASN A 298 -8.93 -10.97 -1.54
C ASN A 298 -9.31 -9.55 -1.10
N ASN A 299 -8.32 -8.71 -0.77
CA ASN A 299 -8.59 -7.32 -0.39
C ASN A 299 -9.07 -6.50 -1.60
N ARG A 300 -8.62 -6.81 -2.82
CA ARG A 300 -9.19 -6.21 -4.05
C ARG A 300 -10.65 -6.59 -4.23
N LEU A 301 -10.99 -7.86 -4.08
CA LEU A 301 -12.38 -8.36 -4.14
C LEU A 301 -13.25 -7.79 -3.02
N ALA A 302 -12.68 -7.51 -1.84
CA ALA A 302 -13.33 -6.79 -0.75
C ALA A 302 -13.44 -5.26 -0.98
N GLY A 303 -13.03 -4.74 -2.14
CA GLY A 303 -13.20 -3.34 -2.51
C GLY A 303 -12.00 -2.43 -2.22
N SER A 304 -10.79 -2.96 -1.99
CA SER A 304 -9.58 -2.13 -1.97
C SER A 304 -9.37 -1.46 -3.32
N SER A 305 -9.14 -0.15 -3.30
CA SER A 305 -8.86 0.63 -4.52
C SER A 305 -7.48 0.37 -5.09
N ASN A 306 -6.54 -0.13 -4.28
CA ASN A 306 -5.15 -0.35 -4.66
C ASN A 306 -4.44 -1.29 -3.66
N VAL A 307 -3.22 -1.69 -4.02
CA VAL A 307 -2.21 -2.17 -3.06
C VAL A 307 -1.12 -1.11 -2.96
N ASN A 308 -0.77 -0.75 -1.73
CA ASN A 308 0.14 0.35 -1.43
C ASN A 308 1.36 -0.20 -0.67
N PHE A 309 2.49 -0.29 -1.39
CA PHE A 309 3.74 -0.78 -0.83
C PHE A 309 4.46 0.36 -0.13
N VAL A 310 4.53 0.27 1.21
CA VAL A 310 5.02 1.30 2.13
C VAL A 310 5.91 0.62 3.20
N GLY A 311 6.21 1.29 4.31
CA GLY A 311 6.92 0.71 5.44
C GLY A 311 7.98 1.65 6.00
N GLY A 312 9.18 1.12 6.23
CA GLY A 312 10.40 1.93 6.29
C GLY A 312 10.82 2.40 4.91
N GLU A 313 10.85 1.50 3.92
CA GLU A 313 10.98 1.78 2.48
C GLU A 313 10.65 0.48 1.70
N PRO A 314 9.83 0.50 0.63
CA PRO A 314 9.54 -0.69 -0.18
C PRO A 314 10.73 -1.17 -1.04
N THR A 315 11.66 -0.28 -1.41
CA THR A 315 12.76 -0.59 -2.35
C THR A 315 13.68 -1.76 -1.98
N PRO A 316 14.10 -1.98 -0.72
CA PRO A 316 14.77 -3.21 -0.31
C PRO A 316 13.99 -4.50 -0.61
N ASN A 317 12.68 -4.44 -0.82
CA ASN A 317 11.82 -5.60 -1.04
C ASN A 317 11.34 -5.72 -2.50
N LEU A 318 11.88 -4.92 -3.44
CA LEU A 318 11.39 -4.83 -4.82
C LEU A 318 11.33 -6.18 -5.55
N ASN A 319 12.34 -7.05 -5.42
CA ASN A 319 12.30 -8.36 -6.06
C ASN A 319 11.15 -9.22 -5.53
N PHE A 320 10.91 -9.22 -4.23
CA PHE A 320 9.79 -9.93 -3.61
C PHE A 320 8.42 -9.31 -4.00
N ILE A 321 8.34 -7.98 -4.12
CA ILE A 321 7.14 -7.27 -4.59
C ILE A 321 6.80 -7.68 -6.03
N LEU A 322 7.77 -7.63 -6.95
CA LEU A 322 7.57 -8.03 -8.35
C LEU A 322 7.12 -9.49 -8.47
N GLU A 323 7.75 -10.40 -7.73
CA GLU A 323 7.39 -11.82 -7.73
C GLU A 323 6.05 -12.10 -7.06
N THR A 324 5.65 -11.32 -6.06
CA THR A 324 4.31 -11.39 -5.44
C THR A 324 3.24 -10.93 -6.44
N ILE A 325 3.44 -9.78 -7.09
CA ILE A 325 2.49 -9.26 -8.07
C ILE A 325 2.42 -10.14 -9.33
N LYS A 326 3.46 -10.89 -9.70
CA LYS A 326 3.35 -11.93 -10.75
C LYS A 326 2.31 -13.00 -10.41
N LEU A 327 2.08 -13.28 -9.13
CA LEU A 327 1.15 -14.31 -8.64
C LEU A 327 -0.28 -13.80 -8.38
N THR A 328 -0.51 -12.48 -8.36
CA THR A 328 -1.88 -11.93 -8.22
C THR A 328 -2.70 -12.22 -9.47
N LYS A 329 -4.00 -12.42 -9.29
CA LYS A 329 -4.97 -12.62 -10.37
C LYS A 329 -5.75 -11.34 -10.67
N GLU A 330 -6.04 -10.55 -9.64
CA GLU A 330 -6.93 -9.42 -9.76
C GLU A 330 -6.31 -8.22 -10.49
N ASN A 331 -7.16 -7.40 -11.07
CA ASN A 331 -6.77 -6.11 -11.61
C ASN A 331 -6.77 -5.05 -10.51
N ILE A 332 -5.60 -4.79 -9.95
CA ILE A 332 -5.38 -3.86 -8.84
C ILE A 332 -4.30 -2.83 -9.20
N PRO A 333 -4.55 -1.51 -8.99
CA PRO A 333 -3.50 -0.50 -9.09
C PRO A 333 -2.39 -0.71 -8.06
N ILE A 334 -1.15 -0.54 -8.50
CA ILE A 334 0.04 -0.53 -7.65
C ILE A 334 0.38 0.90 -7.25
N ILE A 335 0.30 1.20 -5.95
CA ILE A 335 0.88 2.40 -5.35
C ILE A 335 2.26 2.07 -4.79
N TYR A 336 3.26 2.88 -5.14
CA TYR A 336 4.62 2.78 -4.61
C TYR A 336 4.92 3.97 -3.71
N ASN A 337 4.87 3.75 -2.39
CA ASN A 337 5.03 4.79 -1.37
C ASN A 337 6.47 4.81 -0.85
N SER A 338 7.25 5.78 -1.31
CA SER A 338 8.72 5.72 -1.25
C SER A 338 9.37 7.08 -0.98
N SER A 339 10.53 7.03 -0.31
CA SER A 339 11.46 8.16 -0.17
C SER A 339 12.11 8.61 -1.49
N MET A 340 11.90 7.87 -2.57
CA MET A 340 12.47 8.09 -3.92
C MET A 340 14.01 8.16 -3.98
N TYR A 341 14.72 7.81 -2.90
CA TYR A 341 16.18 7.65 -2.88
C TYR A 341 16.59 6.27 -3.44
N LEU A 342 16.27 6.07 -4.71
CA LEU A 342 16.38 4.81 -5.44
C LEU A 342 17.46 4.92 -6.52
N SER A 343 17.97 3.79 -7.00
CA SER A 343 18.85 3.80 -8.17
C SER A 343 18.06 3.97 -9.47
N THR A 344 18.74 4.43 -10.52
CA THR A 344 18.22 4.48 -11.90
C THR A 344 17.69 3.13 -12.36
N GLU A 345 18.41 2.06 -12.01
CA GLU A 345 18.06 0.66 -12.28
C GLU A 345 16.75 0.27 -11.60
N THR A 346 16.53 0.69 -10.35
CA THR A 346 15.25 0.53 -9.66
C THR A 346 14.14 1.30 -10.37
N MET A 347 14.35 2.57 -10.75
CA MET A 347 13.34 3.34 -11.48
C MET A 347 12.96 2.70 -12.83
N SER A 348 13.93 2.15 -13.57
CA SER A 348 13.66 1.39 -14.79
C SER A 348 12.82 0.11 -14.53
N LEU A 349 12.99 -0.54 -13.38
CA LEU A 349 12.13 -1.67 -13.00
C LEU A 349 10.70 -1.22 -12.65
N LEU A 350 10.53 -0.07 -12.00
CA LEU A 350 9.22 0.48 -11.59
C LEU A 350 8.42 1.08 -12.76
N ASN A 351 9.07 1.69 -13.77
CA ASN A 351 8.41 2.17 -14.99
C ASN A 351 7.69 1.00 -15.70
N GLY A 352 6.42 1.17 -16.06
CA GLY A 352 5.61 0.08 -16.61
C GLY A 352 5.26 -1.02 -15.61
N PHE A 353 5.28 -0.72 -14.31
CA PHE A 353 4.83 -1.60 -13.22
C PHE A 353 4.01 -0.86 -12.16
N VAL A 354 4.43 0.36 -11.78
CA VAL A 354 3.74 1.22 -10.79
C VAL A 354 2.72 2.13 -11.47
N ASP A 355 1.46 2.06 -11.07
CA ASP A 355 0.39 2.93 -11.59
C ASP A 355 0.39 4.33 -10.97
N LEU A 356 0.75 4.43 -9.68
CA LEU A 356 0.88 5.70 -8.96
C LEU A 356 2.09 5.73 -8.01
N TYR A 357 2.94 6.73 -8.17
CA TYR A 357 4.05 7.03 -7.27
C TYR A 357 3.58 7.97 -6.16
N LEU A 358 3.65 7.53 -4.91
CA LEU A 358 3.33 8.33 -3.73
C LEU A 358 4.67 8.70 -3.06
N THR A 359 5.15 9.91 -3.30
CA THR A 359 6.59 10.20 -3.17
C THR A 359 6.90 11.13 -2.00
N ASP A 360 7.78 10.72 -1.10
CA ASP A 360 8.21 11.54 0.03
C ASP A 360 9.39 12.46 -0.37
N PHE A 361 9.10 13.69 -0.81
CA PHE A 361 10.11 14.70 -1.12
C PHE A 361 10.38 15.58 0.12
N LYS A 362 11.46 15.28 0.85
CA LYS A 362 11.67 15.73 2.23
C LYS A 362 12.52 17.00 2.39
N PHE A 363 13.42 17.28 1.43
CA PHE A 363 14.41 18.34 1.56
C PHE A 363 14.61 19.07 0.23
N GLY A 364 14.79 20.39 0.29
CA GLY A 364 15.19 21.22 -0.85
C GLY A 364 16.71 21.39 -1.01
N ASN A 365 17.53 20.67 -0.23
CA ASN A 365 18.99 20.73 -0.33
C ASN A 365 19.70 19.50 0.24
N ASN A 366 20.89 19.19 -0.30
CA ASN A 366 21.72 18.05 0.10
C ASN A 366 22.30 18.16 1.52
N LYS A 367 22.57 19.37 2.02
CA LYS A 367 23.13 19.58 3.36
C LYS A 367 22.15 19.09 4.45
N CYS A 368 20.86 19.36 4.28
CA CYS A 368 19.82 18.91 5.19
C CYS A 368 19.55 17.41 5.04
N ALA A 369 19.51 16.88 3.81
CA ALA A 369 19.38 15.44 3.58
C ALA A 369 20.52 14.63 4.21
N SER A 370 21.77 15.04 3.99
CA SER A 370 22.94 14.38 4.58
C SER A 370 22.91 14.41 6.12
N ARG A 371 22.68 15.58 6.71
CA ARG A 371 22.63 15.73 8.17
C ARG A 371 21.44 15.02 8.82
N LEU A 372 20.26 15.09 8.21
CA LEU A 372 19.01 14.66 8.84
C LEU A 372 18.56 13.25 8.44
N SER A 373 19.03 12.68 7.33
CA SER A 373 18.67 11.31 6.91
C SER A 373 19.85 10.43 6.45
N GLY A 374 21.09 10.95 6.46
CA GLY A 374 22.31 10.17 6.23
C GLY A 374 22.48 9.71 4.78
N VAL A 375 22.13 10.59 3.82
CA VAL A 375 22.23 10.35 2.36
C VAL A 375 22.95 11.51 1.67
N SER A 376 23.80 11.20 0.69
CA SER A 376 24.40 12.18 -0.21
C SER A 376 23.49 12.42 -1.42
N ASP A 377 23.82 13.40 -2.26
CA ASP A 377 23.31 13.52 -3.64
C ASP A 377 21.76 13.41 -3.75
N TYR A 378 21.07 14.01 -2.78
CA TYR A 378 19.64 13.82 -2.56
C TYR A 378 18.82 14.53 -3.62
N MET A 379 19.12 15.79 -3.93
CA MET A 379 18.40 16.54 -4.96
C MET A 379 18.64 15.95 -6.36
N GLU A 380 19.85 15.49 -6.62
CA GLU A 380 20.25 14.84 -7.86
C GLU A 380 19.55 13.48 -8.02
N THR A 381 19.53 12.66 -6.96
CA THR A 381 18.85 11.35 -6.98
C THR A 381 17.33 11.53 -7.02
N VAL A 382 16.78 12.17 -5.98
CA VAL A 382 15.33 12.23 -5.74
C VAL A 382 14.65 13.13 -6.76
N GLY A 383 15.25 14.26 -7.14
CA GLY A 383 14.73 15.13 -8.19
C GLY A 383 14.67 14.42 -9.54
N ASN A 384 15.74 13.73 -9.96
CA ASN A 384 15.71 12.95 -11.20
C ASN A 384 14.69 11.80 -11.14
N ASN A 385 14.57 11.11 -10.00
CA ASN A 385 13.57 10.05 -9.83
C ASN A 385 12.14 10.59 -9.85
N HIS A 386 11.88 11.83 -9.40
CA HIS A 386 10.56 12.48 -9.57
C HIS A 386 10.27 12.82 -11.03
N LYS A 387 11.26 13.29 -11.80
CA LYS A 387 11.12 13.51 -13.25
C LYS A 387 10.78 12.21 -14.00
N ILE A 388 11.44 11.10 -13.63
CA ILE A 388 11.14 9.78 -14.18
C ILE A 388 9.75 9.31 -13.75
N ALA A 389 9.36 9.49 -12.49
CA ALA A 389 8.03 9.10 -12.00
C ALA A 389 6.91 9.84 -12.75
N LEU A 390 7.03 11.16 -12.92
CA LEU A 390 6.06 12.00 -13.66
C LEU A 390 5.89 11.56 -15.12
N SER A 391 6.96 11.08 -15.78
CA SER A 391 6.89 10.57 -17.15
C SER A 391 6.52 9.09 -17.26
N SER A 392 6.49 8.35 -16.15
CA SER A 392 6.26 6.88 -16.12
C SER A 392 4.92 6.46 -15.51
N GLY A 393 4.15 7.37 -14.91
CA GLY A 393 2.89 7.07 -14.23
C GLY A 393 2.28 8.31 -13.56
N ASN A 394 1.22 8.12 -12.78
CA ASN A 394 0.66 9.23 -12.00
C ASN A 394 1.51 9.47 -10.74
N ILE A 395 1.55 10.71 -10.23
CA ILE A 395 2.38 11.08 -9.09
C ILE A 395 1.60 11.95 -8.09
N VAL A 396 1.80 11.66 -6.80
CA VAL A 396 1.42 12.53 -5.68
C VAL A 396 2.69 12.80 -4.88
N ILE A 397 3.10 14.06 -4.82
CA ILE A 397 4.33 14.49 -4.14
C ILE A 397 3.96 14.88 -2.72
N ARG A 398 4.58 14.26 -1.73
CA ARG A 398 4.36 14.51 -0.31
C ARG A 398 5.52 15.28 0.28
N HIS A 399 5.21 16.39 0.94
CA HIS A 399 6.19 17.20 1.67
C HIS A 399 5.80 17.32 3.14
N LEU A 400 6.49 16.57 4.00
CA LEU A 400 6.42 16.75 5.45
C LEU A 400 7.14 18.03 5.85
N VAL A 401 6.39 19.03 6.27
CA VAL A 401 6.96 20.31 6.71
C VAL A 401 7.73 20.09 8.02
N LEU A 402 9.02 20.38 7.98
CA LEU A 402 9.90 20.26 9.14
C LEU A 402 10.01 21.61 9.87
N PRO A 403 9.90 21.64 11.21
CA PRO A 403 10.05 22.87 11.99
C PRO A 403 11.43 23.48 11.75
N ASN A 404 11.51 24.81 11.72
CA ASN A 404 12.73 25.60 11.46
C ASN A 404 13.42 25.31 10.10
N HIS A 405 12.79 24.53 9.20
CA HIS A 405 13.35 24.14 7.90
C HIS A 405 12.59 24.69 6.70
N ILE A 406 11.64 25.60 6.90
CA ILE A 406 10.84 26.24 5.84
C ILE A 406 11.75 26.86 4.76
N GLU A 407 12.62 27.80 5.15
CA GLU A 407 13.42 28.61 4.22
C GLU A 407 14.51 27.82 3.48
N CYS A 408 15.00 26.73 4.07
CA CYS A 408 16.07 25.93 3.47
C CYS A 408 15.58 24.63 2.81
N CYS A 409 14.42 24.10 3.22
CA CYS A 409 13.86 22.86 2.66
C CYS A 409 12.54 23.10 1.94
N SER A 410 11.51 23.63 2.60
CA SER A 410 10.17 23.70 2.01
C SER A 410 10.08 24.68 0.84
N ILE A 411 10.61 25.90 1.00
CA ILE A 411 10.58 26.94 -0.03
C ILE A 411 11.39 26.49 -1.28
N PRO A 412 12.69 26.11 -1.18
CA PRO A 412 13.46 25.70 -2.36
C PRO A 412 12.97 24.40 -3.00
N LEU A 413 12.28 23.53 -2.25
CA LEU A 413 11.65 22.32 -2.79
C LEU A 413 10.41 22.65 -3.62
N ILE A 414 9.61 23.62 -3.19
CA ILE A 414 8.46 24.11 -3.96
C ILE A 414 8.95 24.79 -5.24
N ASP A 415 9.97 25.65 -5.15
CA ASP A 415 10.62 26.29 -6.30
C ASP A 415 11.08 25.21 -7.30
N TRP A 416 11.84 24.22 -6.81
CA TRP A 416 12.32 23.12 -7.62
C TRP A 416 11.18 22.35 -8.30
N ILE A 417 10.08 22.06 -7.59
CA ILE A 417 8.90 21.37 -8.16
C ILE A 417 8.30 22.19 -9.31
N VAL A 418 8.05 23.48 -9.10
CA VAL A 418 7.46 24.34 -10.14
C VAL A 418 8.36 24.45 -11.36
N GLU A 419 9.67 24.64 -11.15
CA GLU A 419 10.67 24.74 -12.21
C GLU A 419 10.86 23.44 -13.02
N ASN A 420 10.76 22.27 -12.36
CA ASN A 420 11.20 21.00 -12.94
C ASN A 420 10.07 20.03 -13.30
N LEU A 421 8.90 20.17 -12.67
CA LEU A 421 7.72 19.30 -12.84
C LEU A 421 6.47 20.09 -13.26
N GLY A 422 6.48 21.43 -13.12
CA GLY A 422 5.36 22.31 -13.43
C GLY A 422 4.33 22.42 -12.30
N VAL A 423 3.25 23.16 -12.57
CA VAL A 423 2.19 23.45 -11.58
C VAL A 423 1.03 22.43 -11.58
N ASP A 424 0.95 21.58 -12.61
CA ASP A 424 -0.07 20.54 -12.77
C ASP A 424 0.32 19.21 -12.09
N VAL A 425 0.90 19.30 -10.89
CA VAL A 425 1.22 18.16 -10.03
C VAL A 425 0.40 18.21 -8.75
N VAL A 426 0.10 17.04 -8.17
CA VAL A 426 -0.58 16.95 -6.87
C VAL A 426 0.46 17.04 -5.76
N LEU A 427 0.34 18.06 -4.90
CA LEU A 427 1.25 18.30 -3.77
C LEU A 427 0.51 18.12 -2.44
N ASP A 428 0.86 17.08 -1.70
CA ASP A 428 0.39 16.78 -0.35
C ASP A 428 1.32 17.41 0.69
N ILE A 429 0.89 18.50 1.31
CA ILE A 429 1.61 19.18 2.39
C ILE A 429 1.20 18.53 3.72
N VAL A 430 2.09 17.70 4.26
CA VAL A 430 1.84 16.93 5.48
C VAL A 430 2.21 17.77 6.70
N ASP A 431 1.24 18.04 7.58
CA ASP A 431 1.40 18.92 8.75
C ASP A 431 1.68 18.19 10.07
N LYS A 432 1.53 16.87 10.06
CA LYS A 432 1.62 15.97 11.23
C LYS A 432 3.03 15.69 11.73
N TYR A 433 3.92 16.67 11.68
CA TYR A 433 5.25 16.55 12.26
C TYR A 433 5.19 16.36 13.79
N LYS A 434 5.78 15.26 14.26
CA LYS A 434 6.01 14.97 15.68
C LYS A 434 7.50 14.67 15.91
N PRO A 435 8.12 15.19 16.99
CA PRO A 435 9.54 15.00 17.25
C PRO A 435 9.84 13.61 17.82
N PHE A 436 9.65 12.58 16.99
CA PHE A 436 9.92 11.18 17.30
C PHE A 436 11.38 10.77 17.02
N TYR A 437 11.72 9.55 17.44
CA TYR A 437 13.05 8.94 17.30
C TYR A 437 14.18 9.80 17.90
N LYS A 438 14.99 10.44 17.06
CA LYS A 438 16.14 11.27 17.47
C LYS A 438 15.87 12.76 17.37
N ALA A 439 14.69 13.21 16.92
CA ALA A 439 14.39 14.63 16.72
C ALA A 439 14.67 15.51 17.95
N ASN A 440 14.44 15.01 19.17
CA ASN A 440 14.73 15.73 20.42
C ASN A 440 16.24 15.97 20.66
N GLN A 441 17.13 15.28 19.94
CA GLN A 441 18.58 15.50 19.97
C GLN A 441 19.03 16.63 19.02
N TYR A 442 18.11 17.15 18.21
CA TYR A 442 18.35 18.15 17.17
C TYR A 442 17.57 19.42 17.54
N GLN A 443 18.25 20.50 17.89
CA GLN A 443 17.61 21.73 18.39
C GLN A 443 16.54 22.28 17.42
N ASP A 444 16.81 22.19 16.12
CA ASP A 444 15.92 22.60 15.03
C ASP A 444 14.72 21.65 14.82
N LEU A 445 14.80 20.39 15.25
CA LEU A 445 13.72 19.41 15.12
C LEU A 445 12.97 19.09 16.43
N SER A 446 13.47 19.57 17.57
CA SER A 446 12.99 19.26 18.92
C SER A 446 11.57 19.73 19.28
N LYS A 447 10.94 20.59 18.45
CA LYS A 447 9.62 21.18 18.71
C LYS A 447 8.58 20.70 17.71
N THR A 448 7.32 20.68 18.11
CA THR A 448 6.21 20.46 17.18
C THR A 448 6.09 21.62 16.19
N LEU A 449 5.49 21.33 15.03
CA LEU A 449 5.22 22.32 14.00
C LEU A 449 4.11 23.30 14.45
N LYS A 450 4.13 24.53 13.93
CA LYS A 450 3.10 25.55 14.19
C LYS A 450 2.20 25.68 12.96
N SER A 451 0.89 25.87 13.14
CA SER A 451 -0.06 26.00 12.01
C SER A 451 0.35 27.09 11.01
N LYS A 452 0.80 28.25 11.51
CA LYS A 452 1.32 29.35 10.68
C LYS A 452 2.51 29.00 9.79
N ASP A 453 3.31 28.02 10.20
CA ASP A 453 4.50 27.57 9.46
C ASP A 453 4.05 26.71 8.26
N VAL A 454 2.95 25.94 8.43
CA VAL A 454 2.28 25.15 7.39
C VAL A 454 1.51 26.05 6.41
N GLU A 455 0.73 27.00 6.95
CA GLU A 455 -0.03 27.98 6.18
C GLU A 455 0.90 28.77 5.25
N ARG A 456 2.05 29.23 5.75
CA ARG A 456 3.09 29.87 4.93
C ARG A 456 3.57 29.01 3.76
N VAL A 457 3.76 27.70 3.97
CA VAL A 457 4.22 26.78 2.92
C VAL A 457 3.12 26.56 1.87
N ILE A 458 1.86 26.43 2.30
CA ILE A 458 0.69 26.31 1.42
C ILE A 458 0.51 27.59 0.58
N ASP A 459 0.55 28.76 1.22
CA ASP A 459 0.32 30.05 0.55
C ASP A 459 1.46 30.39 -0.41
N TYR A 460 2.69 29.99 -0.09
CA TYR A 460 3.82 30.09 -1.02
C TYR A 460 3.62 29.22 -2.27
N ALA A 461 3.26 27.94 -2.09
CA ALA A 461 2.96 27.06 -3.21
C ALA A 461 1.83 27.60 -4.11
N LYS A 462 0.75 28.12 -3.50
CA LYS A 462 -0.34 28.79 -4.24
C LYS A 462 0.14 30.04 -4.99
N SER A 463 1.02 30.86 -4.39
CA SER A 463 1.53 32.08 -5.05
C SER A 463 2.35 31.79 -6.32
N LEU A 464 2.93 30.58 -6.42
CA LEU A 464 3.62 30.07 -7.60
C LEU A 464 2.70 29.28 -8.56
N GLY A 465 1.39 29.22 -8.28
CA GLY A 465 0.38 28.59 -9.14
C GLY A 465 0.08 27.11 -8.87
N LEU A 466 0.66 26.49 -7.84
CA LEU A 466 0.30 25.12 -7.44
C LEU A 466 -1.10 25.11 -6.82
N ASN A 467 -2.10 24.76 -7.62
CA ASN A 467 -3.51 24.75 -7.21
C ASN A 467 -4.00 23.38 -6.71
N ASN A 468 -3.27 22.30 -7.02
CA ASN A 468 -3.65 20.92 -6.66
C ASN A 468 -3.04 20.49 -5.32
N ILE A 469 -3.25 21.30 -4.28
CA ILE A 469 -2.68 21.06 -2.95
C ILE A 469 -3.65 20.24 -2.09
N ILE A 470 -3.12 19.16 -1.52
CA ILE A 470 -3.73 18.39 -0.42
C ILE A 470 -3.02 18.80 0.88
N LYS A 471 -3.73 18.76 2.01
CA LYS A 471 -3.15 18.96 3.34
C LYS A 471 -3.51 17.77 4.24
N THR A 472 -2.53 17.04 4.77
CA THR A 472 -2.74 15.80 5.54
C THR A 472 -2.09 15.74 6.91
#